data_AF-A0A4P5YT87-F1
#
_entry.id   AF-A0A4P5YT87-F1
#
_cell.length_a   1.000
_cell.length_b   1.000
_cell.length_c   1.000
_cell.angle_alpha   90.00
_cell.angle_beta   90.00
_cell.angle_gamma   90.00
#
_symmetry.space_group_name_H-M   'P 1'
#
loop_
_entity.id
_entity.type
_entity.pdbx_description
1 polymer ?
#
loop_
_entity_poly.entity_id
_entity_poly.type
_entity_poly.pdbx_seq_one_letter_code
_entity_poly.pdbx_strand_id
1 'polypeptide(L)'
;MRFDTYENNFAGYVSDVFTQGSQFVVIPQAGQTPQLFVISIGGVPISTSPSGALAVPDAVIAGQQANPVVIVVRCTNLPLNTPVTVTVKPANGAAISAVGYNTSGTLASSTATVSLNMPRGGGLIYATAATGN
;
A
#
# COMPACT_ATOMS: atom_id res chain seq x y z
N MET A 1 -2.43 -26.20 -12.05
CA MET A 1 -1.00 -25.80 -11.97
C MET A 1 -0.34 -26.39 -13.20
N ARG A 2 0.13 -25.56 -14.15
CA ARG A 2 0.88 -26.02 -15.32
C ARG A 2 2.35 -25.68 -15.06
N PHE A 3 3.23 -26.66 -15.19
CA PHE A 3 4.66 -26.48 -15.04
C PHE A 3 5.26 -26.51 -16.44
N ASP A 4 5.68 -25.35 -16.96
CA ASP A 4 6.43 -25.27 -18.20
C ASP A 4 7.91 -25.52 -17.87
N THR A 5 8.32 -26.79 -17.89
CA THR A 5 9.72 -27.23 -17.67
C THR A 5 10.44 -27.35 -19.01
N TYR A 6 11.70 -26.91 -19.05
CA TYR A 6 12.59 -27.19 -20.18
C TYR A 6 13.00 -28.67 -20.16
N GLU A 7 12.51 -29.44 -21.14
CA GLU A 7 12.90 -30.84 -21.33
C GLU A 7 14.18 -30.89 -22.18
N ASN A 8 15.30 -31.25 -21.55
CA ASN A 8 16.59 -31.37 -22.23
C ASN A 8 16.87 -32.83 -22.56
N ASN A 9 16.70 -33.22 -23.83
CA ASN A 9 16.92 -34.59 -24.26
C ASN A 9 18.38 -34.75 -24.74
N PHE A 10 19.28 -35.11 -23.83
CA PHE A 10 20.69 -35.39 -24.16
C PHE A 10 20.88 -36.87 -24.48
N ALA A 11 21.44 -37.19 -25.65
CA ALA A 11 21.84 -38.55 -26.03
C ALA A 11 23.37 -38.59 -26.20
N GLY A 12 24.06 -39.11 -25.18
CA GLY A 12 25.52 -39.24 -25.14
C GLY A 12 26.01 -39.66 -23.75
N TYR A 13 27.32 -39.86 -23.59
CA TYR A 13 27.94 -40.14 -22.30
C TYR A 13 28.40 -38.83 -21.63
N VAL A 14 27.98 -38.62 -20.37
CA VAL A 14 28.50 -37.55 -19.53
C VAL A 14 29.53 -38.16 -18.58
N SER A 15 30.76 -37.61 -18.56
CA SER A 15 31.87 -38.13 -17.75
C SER A 15 32.08 -37.35 -16.43
N ASP A 16 31.18 -36.42 -16.11
CA ASP A 16 31.31 -35.47 -14.98
C ASP A 16 29.95 -35.00 -14.44
N VAL A 17 29.93 -34.10 -13.46
CA VAL A 17 28.72 -33.55 -12.83
C VAL A 17 27.95 -32.65 -13.79
N PHE A 18 26.71 -33.05 -14.11
CA PHE A 18 25.76 -32.22 -14.84
C PHE A 18 24.99 -31.31 -13.87
N THR A 19 25.06 -29.98 -14.06
CA THR A 19 24.26 -29.01 -13.31
C THR A 19 23.35 -28.25 -14.27
N GLN A 20 22.04 -28.29 -14.03
CA GLN A 20 21.07 -27.48 -14.77
C GLN A 20 20.56 -26.36 -13.86
N GLY A 21 20.64 -25.12 -14.32
CA GLY A 21 20.01 -23.99 -13.65
C GLY A 21 18.51 -23.98 -13.92
N SER A 22 17.70 -23.97 -12.87
CA SER A 22 16.27 -23.68 -12.95
C SER A 22 16.02 -22.19 -12.71
N GLN A 23 15.29 -21.53 -13.59
CA GLN A 23 14.69 -20.22 -13.29
C GLN A 23 13.23 -20.43 -12.90
N PHE A 24 12.96 -20.53 -11.60
CA PHE A 24 11.57 -20.51 -11.13
C PHE A 24 11.03 -19.09 -11.29
N VAL A 25 9.94 -18.92 -12.03
CA VAL A 25 9.13 -17.70 -11.94
C VAL A 25 8.47 -17.71 -10.57
N VAL A 26 8.98 -16.90 -9.64
CA VAL A 26 8.31 -16.62 -8.38
C VAL A 26 7.15 -15.70 -8.70
N ILE A 27 5.94 -16.25 -8.77
CA ILE A 27 4.70 -15.46 -8.79
C ILE A 27 4.40 -15.12 -7.32
N PRO A 28 4.51 -13.86 -6.88
CA PRO A 28 4.13 -13.51 -5.53
C PRO A 28 2.66 -13.87 -5.32
N GLN A 29 2.37 -14.62 -4.28
CA GLN A 29 1.02 -15.00 -3.91
C GLN A 29 0.26 -13.72 -3.53
N ALA A 30 -1.04 -13.66 -3.85
CA ALA A 30 -1.88 -12.52 -3.47
C ALA A 30 -1.75 -12.24 -1.97
N GLY A 31 -1.42 -10.99 -1.61
CA GLY A 31 -1.16 -10.61 -0.22
C GLY A 31 0.27 -10.85 0.26
N GLN A 32 1.24 -11.07 -0.63
CA GLN A 32 2.69 -11.02 -0.30
C GLN A 32 3.36 -9.70 -0.68
N THR A 33 2.68 -8.84 -1.44
CA THR A 33 3.20 -7.51 -1.78
C THR A 33 2.87 -6.51 -0.66
N PRO A 34 3.68 -5.45 -0.51
CA PRO A 34 3.32 -4.32 0.33
C PRO A 34 2.02 -3.68 -0.14
N GLN A 35 1.09 -3.44 0.79
CA GLN A 35 -0.19 -2.78 0.50
C GLN A 35 -0.46 -1.69 1.53
N LEU A 36 -1.12 -0.62 1.06
CA LEU A 36 -1.57 0.49 1.87
C LEU A 36 -3.08 0.67 1.68
N PHE A 37 -3.79 0.94 2.76
CA PHE A 37 -5.22 1.22 2.71
C PHE A 37 -5.60 2.29 3.73
N VAL A 38 -6.19 3.41 3.29
CA VAL A 38 -6.72 4.42 4.21
C VAL A 38 -8.01 3.89 4.82
N ILE A 39 -8.03 3.62 6.12
CA ILE A 39 -9.17 2.97 6.80
C ILE A 39 -10.09 3.97 7.50
N SER A 40 -9.57 5.12 7.94
CA SER A 40 -10.41 6.15 8.56
C SER A 40 -9.80 7.54 8.46
N ILE A 41 -10.66 8.56 8.42
CA ILE A 41 -10.28 9.97 8.39
C ILE A 41 -11.13 10.72 9.41
N GLY A 42 -10.50 11.38 10.38
CA GLY A 42 -11.21 12.12 11.44
C GLY A 42 -12.13 11.25 12.29
N GLY A 43 -11.86 9.94 12.38
CA GLY A 43 -12.74 8.95 13.02
C GLY A 43 -13.87 8.42 12.14
N VAL A 44 -14.03 8.93 10.91
CA VAL A 44 -15.00 8.41 9.92
C VAL A 44 -14.38 7.23 9.18
N PRO A 45 -14.98 6.02 9.18
CA PRO A 45 -14.48 4.88 8.44
C PRO A 45 -14.64 5.08 6.92
N ILE A 46 -13.68 4.57 6.15
CA ILE A 46 -13.69 4.62 4.68
C ILE A 46 -14.19 3.27 4.14
N SER A 47 -14.91 3.31 3.01
CA SER A 47 -15.28 2.11 2.25
C SER A 47 -14.04 1.24 1.96
N THR A 48 -14.19 -0.08 2.06
CA THR A 48 -13.13 -1.05 1.68
C THR A 48 -12.87 -1.09 0.16
N SER A 49 -13.74 -0.45 -0.63
CA SER A 49 -13.57 -0.24 -2.07
C SER A 49 -13.89 1.22 -2.38
N PRO A 50 -12.92 2.14 -2.22
CA PRO A 50 -13.12 3.54 -2.53
C PRO A 50 -13.26 3.74 -4.04
N SER A 51 -14.27 4.49 -4.44
CA SER A 51 -14.58 4.84 -5.82
C SER A 51 -13.61 5.86 -6.40
N GLY A 52 -13.00 6.71 -5.56
CA GLY A 52 -12.17 7.83 -5.98
C GLY A 52 -12.94 8.91 -6.75
N ALA A 53 -14.28 8.89 -6.72
CA ALA A 53 -15.13 9.83 -7.43
C ALA A 53 -15.49 11.02 -6.55
N LEU A 54 -15.38 12.25 -7.08
CA LEU A 54 -15.79 13.45 -6.35
C LEU A 54 -17.33 13.60 -6.25
N ALA A 55 -18.07 13.01 -7.19
CA ALA A 55 -19.54 13.09 -7.20
C ALA A 55 -20.20 12.15 -6.17
N VAL A 56 -19.52 11.06 -5.80
CA VAL A 56 -19.96 10.11 -4.76
C VAL A 56 -18.79 9.93 -3.78
N PRO A 57 -18.71 10.77 -2.73
CA PRO A 57 -17.59 10.75 -1.81
C PRO A 57 -17.45 9.41 -1.08
N ASP A 58 -16.21 8.92 -0.96
CA ASP A 58 -15.90 7.67 -0.23
C ASP A 58 -16.00 7.82 1.30
N ALA A 59 -15.92 9.06 1.79
CA ALA A 59 -16.34 9.48 3.12
C ALA A 59 -16.68 10.97 3.15
N VAL A 60 -17.55 11.32 4.08
CA VAL A 60 -17.92 12.70 4.37
C VAL A 60 -17.45 13.03 5.78
N ILE A 61 -16.61 14.06 5.88
CA ILE A 61 -16.06 14.55 7.15
C ILE A 61 -16.81 15.83 7.52
N ALA A 62 -17.17 15.98 8.79
CA ALA A 62 -17.89 17.16 9.25
C ALA A 62 -17.08 18.45 9.00
N GLY A 63 -17.74 19.52 8.56
CA GLY A 63 -17.11 20.82 8.33
C GLY A 63 -16.53 21.46 9.61
N GLN A 64 -16.96 20.98 10.78
CA GLN A 64 -16.54 21.41 12.11
C GLN A 64 -15.45 20.51 12.69
N GLN A 65 -15.01 19.47 11.96
CA GLN A 65 -13.90 18.61 12.38
C GLN A 65 -12.69 19.47 12.76
N ALA A 66 -12.12 19.21 13.93
CA ALA A 66 -10.92 19.90 14.39
C ALA A 66 -9.75 19.62 13.44
N ASN A 67 -8.97 20.66 13.16
CA ASN A 67 -7.73 20.57 12.38
C ASN A 67 -6.55 20.71 13.34
N PRO A 68 -5.53 19.83 13.30
CA PRO A 68 -5.27 18.79 12.29
C PRO A 68 -6.21 17.57 12.35
N VAL A 69 -6.53 16.99 11.19
CA VAL A 69 -7.34 15.76 11.08
C VAL A 69 -6.43 14.54 11.15
N VAL A 70 -6.82 13.56 11.95
CA VAL A 70 -6.13 12.27 12.06
C VAL A 70 -6.58 11.34 10.94
N ILE A 71 -5.63 10.80 10.19
CA ILE A 71 -5.82 9.82 9.12
C ILE A 71 -5.13 8.52 9.55
N VAL A 72 -5.86 7.42 9.45
CA VAL A 72 -5.35 6.09 9.81
C VAL A 72 -5.19 5.26 8.54
N VAL A 73 -3.99 4.74 8.35
CA VAL A 73 -3.61 3.92 7.20
C VAL A 73 -3.22 2.54 7.70
N ARG A 74 -3.88 1.51 7.16
CA ARG A 74 -3.48 0.12 7.33
C ARG A 74 -2.37 -0.22 6.34
N CYS A 75 -1.32 -0.83 6.85
CA CYS A 75 -0.15 -1.27 6.11
C CYS A 75 -0.06 -2.80 6.20
N THR A 76 0.08 -3.48 5.08
CA THR A 76 0.21 -4.94 4.99
C THR A 76 1.53 -5.26 4.32
N ASN A 77 2.32 -6.18 4.88
CA ASN A 77 3.66 -6.55 4.41
C ASN A 77 4.60 -5.36 4.25
N LEU A 78 4.47 -4.37 5.15
CA LEU A 78 5.34 -3.21 5.19
C LEU A 78 6.21 -3.28 6.45
N PRO A 79 7.56 -3.21 6.35
CA PRO A 79 8.43 -3.17 7.51
C PRO A 79 7.96 -2.12 8.52
N LEU A 80 7.96 -2.45 9.81
CA LEU A 80 7.62 -1.47 10.84
C LEU A 80 8.59 -0.28 10.79
N ASN A 81 8.10 0.90 11.18
CA ASN A 81 8.83 2.17 11.10
C ASN A 81 9.14 2.66 9.67
N THR A 82 8.42 2.16 8.67
CA THR A 82 8.44 2.73 7.32
C THR A 82 7.68 4.06 7.30
N PRO A 83 8.24 5.12 6.70
CA PRO A 83 7.53 6.38 6.51
C PRO A 83 6.36 6.19 5.53
N VAL A 84 5.16 6.55 5.97
CA VAL A 84 3.93 6.59 5.19
C VAL A 84 3.55 8.04 4.96
N THR A 85 3.64 8.50 3.72
CA THR A 85 3.27 9.83 3.29
C THR A 85 1.81 9.83 2.87
N VAL A 86 0.97 10.59 3.56
CA VAL A 86 -0.42 10.83 3.17
C VAL A 86 -0.50 12.17 2.47
N THR A 87 -1.06 12.16 1.27
CA THR A 87 -1.29 13.37 0.46
C THR A 87 -2.79 13.62 0.31
N VAL A 88 -3.19 14.86 0.53
CA VAL A 88 -4.54 15.35 0.24
C VAL A 88 -4.44 16.30 -0.93
N LYS A 89 -5.08 15.94 -2.04
CA LYS A 89 -5.25 16.78 -3.22
C LYS A 89 -6.67 17.37 -3.18
N PRO A 90 -6.86 18.61 -2.71
CA PRO A 90 -8.18 19.24 -2.74
C PRO A 90 -8.65 19.43 -4.19
N ALA A 91 -9.96 19.51 -4.40
CA ALA A 91 -10.54 19.79 -5.72
C ALA A 91 -10.06 21.14 -6.26
N ASN A 92 -9.80 22.10 -5.36
CA ASN A 92 -9.26 23.42 -5.67
C ASN A 92 -8.05 23.69 -4.77
N GLY A 93 -6.92 24.09 -5.37
CA GLY A 93 -5.71 24.49 -4.64
C GLY A 93 -4.58 23.46 -4.69
N ALA A 94 -3.53 23.74 -3.90
CA ALA A 94 -2.33 22.91 -3.85
C ALA A 94 -2.54 21.64 -3.01
N ALA A 95 -1.87 20.55 -3.41
CA ALA A 95 -1.81 19.35 -2.60
C ALA A 95 -0.99 19.60 -1.34
N ILE A 96 -1.42 19.00 -0.23
CA ILE A 96 -0.69 19.02 1.03
C ILE A 96 -0.34 17.59 1.44
N SER A 97 0.74 17.42 2.19
CA SER A 97 1.18 16.10 2.64
C SER A 97 1.70 16.13 4.08
N ALA A 98 1.61 14.99 4.74
CA ALA A 98 2.21 14.73 6.03
C ALA A 98 2.71 13.30 6.08
N VAL A 99 3.68 13.04 6.96
CA VAL A 99 4.28 11.72 7.15
C VAL A 99 3.89 11.19 8.51
N GLY A 100 3.53 9.91 8.57
CA GLY A 100 3.52 9.13 9.81
C GLY A 100 4.29 7.84 9.61
N TYR A 101 4.33 7.03 10.65
CA TYR A 101 5.10 5.78 10.65
C TYR A 101 4.20 4.63 11.07
N ASN A 102 4.34 3.47 10.43
CA ASN A 102 3.66 2.25 10.83
C ASN A 102 4.34 1.63 12.06
N THR A 103 4.04 2.20 13.23
CA THR A 103 4.68 1.84 14.51
C THR A 103 3.84 0.88 15.35
N SER A 104 2.58 0.67 14.98
CA SER A 104 1.65 -0.19 15.71
C SER A 104 1.32 -1.44 14.88
N GLY A 105 1.42 -2.63 15.48
CA GLY A 105 1.08 -3.91 14.86
C GLY A 105 2.30 -4.77 14.46
N THR A 106 2.17 -5.49 13.35
CA THR A 106 3.17 -6.45 12.84
C THR A 106 3.49 -6.17 11.37
N LEU A 107 4.51 -6.84 10.82
CA LEU A 107 4.81 -6.79 9.38
C LEU A 107 3.58 -7.15 8.52
N ALA A 108 2.84 -8.18 8.90
CA ALA A 108 1.66 -8.65 8.16
C ALA A 108 0.45 -7.71 8.29
N SER A 109 0.37 -6.94 9.39
CA SER A 109 -0.68 -5.95 9.59
C SER A 109 -0.22 -4.90 10.59
N SER A 110 0.13 -3.72 10.09
CA SER A 110 0.52 -2.56 10.89
C SER A 110 -0.35 -1.35 10.56
N THR A 111 -0.29 -0.34 11.42
CA THR A 111 -1.08 0.89 11.31
C THR A 111 -0.16 2.09 11.40
N ALA A 112 -0.29 3.01 10.44
CA ALA A 112 0.29 4.34 10.47
C ALA A 112 -0.80 5.37 10.78
N THR A 113 -0.51 6.26 11.73
CA THR A 113 -1.39 7.38 12.08
C THR A 113 -0.71 8.68 11.64
N VAL A 114 -1.42 9.46 10.82
CA VAL A 114 -0.92 10.71 10.24
C VAL A 114 -1.85 11.85 10.64
N SER A 115 -1.29 12.94 11.17
CA SER A 115 -2.07 14.16 11.44
C SER A 115 -1.75 15.20 10.39
N LEU A 116 -2.78 15.75 9.75
CA LEU A 116 -2.64 16.67 8.62
C LEU A 116 -3.66 17.81 8.71
N ASN A 117 -3.23 19.04 8.43
CA ASN A 117 -4.11 20.22 8.35
C ASN A 117 -4.99 20.13 7.11
N MET A 118 -6.15 19.49 7.21
CA MET A 118 -6.99 19.16 6.05
C MET A 118 -7.64 20.42 5.44
N PRO A 119 -7.48 20.67 4.12
CA PRO A 119 -8.20 21.73 3.43
C PRO A 119 -9.69 21.43 3.45
N ARG A 120 -10.51 22.47 3.55
CA ARG A 120 -11.97 22.32 3.50
C ARG A 120 -12.42 22.12 2.05
N GLY A 121 -13.44 21.28 1.86
CA GLY A 121 -14.01 20.97 0.54
C GLY A 121 -13.81 19.50 0.15
N GLY A 122 -14.16 19.17 -1.10
CA GLY A 122 -13.92 17.84 -1.67
C GLY A 122 -12.48 17.68 -2.17
N GLY A 123 -12.03 16.44 -2.33
CA GLY A 123 -10.69 16.14 -2.82
C GLY A 123 -10.39 14.64 -2.83
N LEU A 124 -9.16 14.31 -3.20
CA LEU A 124 -8.63 12.95 -3.19
C LEU A 124 -7.60 12.81 -2.07
N ILE A 125 -7.58 11.64 -1.44
CA ILE A 125 -6.66 11.31 -0.36
C ILE A 125 -6.01 9.99 -0.70
N TYR A 126 -4.68 9.95 -0.71
CA TYR A 126 -3.92 8.75 -0.99
C TYR A 126 -2.69 8.67 -0.10
N ALA A 127 -2.24 7.44 0.15
CA ALA A 127 -1.05 7.15 0.94
C ALA A 127 0.00 6.49 0.06
N THR A 128 1.25 6.88 0.23
CA THR A 128 2.41 6.23 -0.37
C THR A 128 3.40 5.86 0.74
N ALA A 129 4.16 4.79 0.53
CA ALA A 129 5.25 4.41 1.41
C ALA A 129 6.48 4.16 0.54
N ALA A 130 7.63 4.61 1.03
CA ALA A 130 8.91 4.33 0.42
C ALA A 130 9.70 3.44 1.38
N THR A 131 9.92 2.19 0.99
CA THR A 131 10.86 1.30 1.66
C THR A 131 12.21 1.49 0.98
N GLY A 132 13.20 2.03 1.69
CA GLY A 132 14.58 2.06 1.21
C GLY A 132 15.13 0.64 1.12
N ASN A 133 15.77 0.31 -0.01
CA ASN A 133 16.70 -0.82 -0.10
C ASN A 133 18.04 -0.43 0.53
#